data_AF-A0A497P3Q5-F1
#
_entry.id   AF-A0A497P3Q5-F1
#
_cell.length_a   1.000
_cell.length_b   1.000
_cell.length_c   1.000
_cell.angle_alpha   90.00
_cell.angle_beta   90.00
_cell.angle_gamma   90.00
#
_symmetry.space_group_name_H-M   'P 1'
#
loop_
_entity.id
_entity.type
_entity.pdbx_description
1 polymer ?
#
loop_
_entity_poly.entity_id
_entity_poly.type
_entity_poly.pdbx_seq_one_letter_code
_entity_poly.pdbx_strand_id
1 'polypeptide(L)'
;MSNVEESSQYSKMRKLEQKLSKIDKRDRMLQKNRKSNLMVLEEVFDTSTLKVLYRLFNKGIIDTIFGVISSGKESRVYRGLDADGKNIAIKIYLTSSKE
;
A
#
# COMPACT_ATOMS: atom_id res chain seq x y z
N MET A 1 41.23 13.27 25.21
CA MET A 1 40.08 13.80 24.45
C MET A 1 39.47 12.80 23.45
N SER A 2 40.16 11.69 23.12
CA SER A 2 39.80 10.77 22.02
C SER A 2 38.67 9.75 22.31
N ASN A 3 38.53 9.25 23.54
CA ASN A 3 37.57 8.16 23.84
C ASN A 3 36.08 8.59 23.86
N VAL A 4 35.80 9.88 24.09
CA VAL A 4 34.43 10.39 24.22
C VAL A 4 33.79 10.60 22.85
N GLU A 5 34.57 11.03 21.85
CA GLU A 5 34.09 11.21 20.49
C GLU A 5 33.83 9.87 19.80
N GLU A 6 34.71 8.89 20.01
CA GLU A 6 34.59 7.56 19.40
C GLU A 6 33.33 6.82 19.89
N SER A 7 33.06 6.85 21.20
CA SER A 7 31.85 6.27 21.80
C SER A 7 30.55 6.99 21.36
N SER A 8 30.61 8.31 21.13
CA SER A 8 29.52 9.09 20.56
C SER A 8 29.22 8.72 19.10
N GLN A 9 30.26 8.44 18.30
CA GLN A 9 30.11 7.99 16.92
C GLN A 9 29.49 6.58 16.84
N TYR A 10 29.96 5.62 17.65
CA TYR A 10 29.40 4.27 17.69
C TYR A 10 27.91 4.26 18.06
N SER A 11 27.51 5.10 19.03
CA SER A 11 26.12 5.20 19.46
C SER A 11 25.22 5.89 18.41
N LYS A 12 25.73 6.86 17.64
CA LYS A 12 25.05 7.41 16.45
C LYS A 12 24.90 6.36 15.34
N MET A 13 25.97 5.62 15.04
CA MET A 13 25.99 4.61 13.98
C MET A 13 24.96 3.51 14.25
N ARG A 14 24.90 3.02 15.51
CA ARG A 14 23.92 2.03 15.94
C ARG A 14 22.47 2.52 15.83
N LYS A 15 22.21 3.80 16.13
CA LYS A 15 20.88 4.42 15.95
C LYS A 15 20.50 4.54 14.47
N LEU A 16 21.47 4.82 13.59
CA LEU A 16 21.26 4.92 12.15
C LEU A 16 20.94 3.55 11.54
N GLU A 17 21.70 2.51 11.87
CA GLU A 17 21.42 1.13 11.45
C GLU A 17 20.04 0.65 11.90
N GLN A 18 19.64 0.97 13.13
CA GLN A 18 18.30 0.66 13.63
C GLN A 18 17.21 1.37 12.83
N LYS A 19 17.42 2.64 12.43
CA LYS A 19 16.47 3.38 11.58
C LYS A 19 16.39 2.78 10.18
N LEU A 20 17.54 2.51 9.55
CA LEU A 20 17.60 1.89 8.22
C LEU A 20 16.90 0.54 8.21
N SER A 21 17.16 -0.33 9.21
CA SER A 21 16.49 -1.63 9.26
C SER A 21 14.96 -1.52 9.44
N LYS A 22 14.47 -0.47 10.12
CA LYS A 22 13.03 -0.21 10.25
C LYS A 22 12.41 0.28 8.94
N ILE A 23 13.14 1.06 8.15
CA ILE A 23 12.73 1.52 6.82
C ILE A 23 12.65 0.31 5.88
N ASP A 24 13.71 -0.49 5.78
CA ASP A 24 13.73 -1.70 4.94
C ASP A 24 12.64 -2.72 5.30
N LYS A 25 12.33 -2.85 6.60
CA LYS A 25 11.23 -3.72 7.04
C LYS A 25 9.87 -3.16 6.60
N ARG A 26 9.67 -1.84 6.70
CA ARG A 26 8.44 -1.19 6.22
C ARG A 26 8.30 -1.35 4.71
N ASP A 27 9.34 -1.08 3.94
CA ASP A 27 9.30 -1.16 2.48
C ASP A 27 8.99 -2.58 2.01
N ARG A 28 9.63 -3.59 2.61
CA ARG A 28 9.30 -5.01 2.33
C ARG A 28 7.86 -5.35 2.66
N MET A 29 7.33 -4.84 3.77
CA MET A 29 5.94 -5.07 4.15
C MET A 29 4.96 -4.38 3.19
N LEU A 30 5.25 -3.15 2.77
CA LEU A 30 4.47 -2.41 1.78
C LEU A 30 4.45 -3.13 0.43
N GLN A 31 5.62 -3.57 -0.07
CA GLN A 31 5.70 -4.35 -1.31
C GLN A 31 4.92 -5.66 -1.22
N LYS A 32 5.04 -6.38 -0.11
CA LYS A 32 4.29 -7.62 0.11
C LYS A 32 2.78 -7.39 0.11
N ASN A 33 2.31 -6.37 0.83
CA ASN A 33 0.90 -6.01 0.88
C ASN A 33 0.38 -5.57 -0.50
N ARG A 34 1.14 -4.78 -1.24
CA ARG A 34 0.78 -4.36 -2.60
C ARG A 34 0.61 -5.57 -3.52
N LYS A 35 1.53 -6.55 -3.44
CA LYS A 35 1.44 -7.78 -4.24
C LYS A 35 0.24 -8.65 -3.85
N SER A 36 -0.02 -8.86 -2.55
CA SER A 36 -1.19 -9.63 -2.11
C SER A 36 -2.50 -8.95 -2.50
N ASN A 37 -2.56 -7.63 -2.38
CA ASN A 37 -3.74 -6.87 -2.76
C ASN A 37 -4.00 -6.97 -4.27
N LEU A 38 -2.96 -6.83 -5.11
CA LEU A 38 -3.10 -7.02 -6.55
C LEU A 38 -3.64 -8.40 -6.91
N MET A 39 -3.14 -9.48 -6.29
CA MET A 39 -3.63 -10.84 -6.53
C MET A 39 -5.10 -11.01 -6.15
N VAL A 40 -5.51 -10.45 -5.00
CA VAL A 40 -6.93 -10.48 -4.57
C VAL A 40 -7.81 -9.68 -5.52
N LEU A 41 -7.33 -8.54 -6.03
CA LEU A 41 -8.09 -7.75 -7.01
C LEU A 41 -8.22 -8.52 -8.33
N GLU A 42 -7.17 -9.19 -8.79
CA GLU A 42 -7.16 -9.97 -10.03
C GLU A 42 -8.14 -11.15 -10.03
N GLU A 43 -8.38 -11.78 -8.88
CA GLU A 43 -9.33 -12.88 -8.75
C GLU A 43 -10.80 -12.40 -8.72
N VAL A 44 -11.05 -11.18 -8.20
CA VAL A 44 -12.40 -10.71 -7.88
C VAL A 44 -12.99 -9.80 -8.96
N PHE A 45 -12.14 -9.15 -9.76
CA PHE A 45 -12.56 -8.16 -10.74
C PHE A 45 -12.30 -8.58 -12.18
N ASP A 46 -13.17 -8.12 -13.08
CA ASP A 46 -12.99 -8.29 -14.50
C ASP A 46 -11.81 -7.45 -15.04
N THR A 47 -11.30 -7.85 -16.20
CA THR A 47 -10.16 -7.20 -16.85
C THR A 47 -10.35 -5.70 -17.09
N SER A 48 -11.58 -5.24 -17.34
CA SER A 48 -11.84 -3.82 -17.60
C SER A 48 -11.73 -2.99 -16.32
N THR A 49 -12.26 -3.50 -15.21
CA THR A 49 -12.12 -2.89 -13.87
C THR A 49 -10.66 -2.85 -13.45
N LEU A 50 -9.91 -3.94 -13.64
CA LEU A 50 -8.48 -3.99 -13.32
C LEU A 50 -7.68 -2.95 -14.12
N LYS A 51 -7.95 -2.78 -15.41
CA LYS A 51 -7.31 -1.75 -16.25
C LYS A 51 -7.58 -0.34 -15.71
N VAL A 52 -8.79 -0.05 -15.24
CA VAL A 52 -9.10 1.24 -14.60
C VAL A 52 -8.29 1.42 -13.33
N LEU A 53 -8.27 0.42 -12.44
CA LEU A 53 -7.51 0.47 -11.19
C LEU A 53 -6.02 0.68 -11.45
N TYR A 54 -5.41 -0.07 -12.38
CA TYR A 54 -4.01 0.10 -12.76
C TYR A 54 -3.68 1.54 -13.21
N ARG A 55 -4.56 2.17 -13.98
CA ARG A 55 -4.39 3.58 -14.36
C ARG A 55 -4.48 4.52 -13.16
N LEU A 56 -5.36 4.25 -12.20
CA LEU A 56 -5.48 5.05 -10.98
C LEU A 56 -4.24 4.90 -10.08
N PHE A 57 -3.68 3.69 -9.96
CA PHE A 57 -2.42 3.46 -9.27
C PHE A 57 -1.26 4.20 -9.94
N ASN A 58 -1.12 4.10 -11.27
CA ASN A 58 -0.04 4.76 -12.00
C ASN A 58 -0.12 6.30 -11.94
N LYS A 59 -1.34 6.85 -11.75
CA LYS A 59 -1.55 8.29 -11.55
C LYS A 59 -1.32 8.75 -10.10
N GLY A 60 -1.06 7.85 -9.16
CA GLY A 60 -0.93 8.17 -7.73
C GLY A 60 -2.25 8.55 -7.04
N ILE A 61 -3.40 8.36 -7.72
CA ILE A 61 -4.72 8.64 -7.14
C ILE A 61 -5.05 7.60 -6.06
N ILE A 62 -4.58 6.37 -6.25
CA ILE A 62 -4.64 5.29 -5.27
C ILE A 62 -3.21 4.79 -5.11
N ASP A 63 -2.71 4.73 -3.88
CA ASP A 63 -1.44 4.08 -3.56
C ASP A 63 -1.67 2.67 -3.02
N THR A 64 -2.61 2.54 -2.09
CA THR A 64 -2.89 1.29 -1.39
C THR A 64 -4.40 1.07 -1.26
N ILE A 65 -4.84 -0.15 -1.55
CA ILE A 65 -6.22 -0.62 -1.28
C ILE A 65 -6.17 -1.58 -0.10
N PHE A 66 -7.07 -1.41 0.86
CA PHE A 66 -7.27 -2.33 1.99
C PHE A 66 -8.55 -3.16 1.76
N GLY A 67 -9.02 -3.84 2.81
CA GLY A 67 -10.25 -4.61 2.76
C GLY A 67 -11.51 -3.79 2.46
N VAL A 68 -12.57 -4.52 2.09
CA VAL A 68 -13.93 -3.99 1.95
C VAL A 68 -14.42 -3.43 3.28
N ILE A 69 -14.98 -2.23 3.24
CA ILE A 69 -15.66 -1.59 4.38
C ILE A 69 -17.18 -1.66 4.26
N SER A 70 -17.71 -1.82 3.05
CA SER A 70 -19.15 -2.01 2.82
C SER A 70 -19.39 -2.78 1.53
N SER A 71 -20.37 -3.69 1.55
CA SER A 71 -20.82 -4.45 0.39
C SER A 71 -22.31 -4.21 0.20
N GLY A 72 -22.69 -3.73 -0.98
CA GLY A 72 -24.07 -3.62 -1.42
C GLY A 72 -24.34 -4.58 -2.59
N LYS A 73 -25.61 -4.64 -3.00
CA LYS A 73 -26.07 -5.47 -4.14
C LYS A 73 -25.34 -5.12 -5.45
N GLU A 74 -25.03 -3.84 -5.63
CA GLU A 74 -24.55 -3.29 -6.90
C GLU A 74 -23.12 -2.76 -6.83
N SER A 75 -22.50 -2.75 -5.65
CA SER A 75 -21.16 -2.19 -5.48
C SER A 75 -20.49 -2.66 -4.21
N ARG A 76 -19.15 -2.56 -4.19
CA ARG A 76 -18.33 -2.72 -2.99
C ARG A 76 -17.55 -1.44 -2.74
N VAL A 77 -17.41 -1.07 -1.48
CA VAL A 77 -16.60 0.08 -1.05
C VAL A 77 -15.38 -0.45 -0.32
N TYR A 78 -14.20 -0.03 -0.77
CA TYR A 78 -12.91 -0.36 -0.20
C TYR A 78 -12.34 0.87 0.50
N ARG A 79 -11.62 0.66 1.60
CA ARG A 79 -10.77 1.69 2.17
C ARG A 79 -9.45 1.71 1.40
N GLY A 80 -8.89 2.88 1.13
CA GLY A 80 -7.57 3.02 0.54
C GLY A 80 -6.82 4.25 1.03
N LEU A 81 -5.60 4.41 0.53
CA LEU A 81 -4.77 5.61 0.65
C LEU A 81 -4.44 6.15 -0.74
N ASP A 82 -4.30 7.46 -0.88
CA ASP A 82 -3.65 8.09 -2.04
C ASP A 82 -2.11 8.14 -1.87
N ALA A 83 -1.39 8.70 -2.86
CA ALA A 83 0.06 8.82 -2.83
C ALA A 83 0.62 9.66 -1.66
N ASP A 84 -0.19 10.56 -1.09
CA ASP A 84 0.19 11.38 0.08
C ASP A 84 -0.15 10.68 1.41
N GLY A 85 -0.71 9.47 1.35
CA GLY A 85 -1.11 8.70 2.52
C GLY A 85 -2.43 9.15 3.13
N LYS A 86 -3.24 9.96 2.43
CA LYS A 86 -4.56 10.39 2.88
C LYS A 86 -5.59 9.30 2.63
N ASN A 87 -6.51 9.12 3.58
CA ASN A 87 -7.59 8.14 3.46
C ASN A 87 -8.56 8.50 2.32
N ILE A 88 -8.87 7.50 1.50
CA ILE A 88 -9.84 7.57 0.41
C ILE A 88 -10.81 6.39 0.48
N ALA A 89 -12.01 6.56 -0.08
CA ALA A 89 -12.98 5.51 -0.28
C ALA A 89 -13.07 5.17 -1.77
N ILE A 90 -12.99 3.88 -2.10
CA ILE A 90 -12.99 3.41 -3.49
C ILE A 90 -14.25 2.57 -3.67
N LYS A 91 -15.26 3.15 -4.33
CA LYS A 91 -16.50 2.46 -4.65
C LYS A 91 -16.41 1.86 -6.04
N ILE A 92 -16.50 0.54 -6.11
CA ILE A 92 -16.46 -0.22 -7.37
C ILE A 92 -17.87 -0.79 -7.59
N TYR A 93 -18.51 -0.34 -8.66
CA TYR A 93 -19.79 -0.91 -9.08
C TYR A 93 -19.55 -2.27 -9.71
N LEU A 94 -20.34 -3.25 -9.28
CA LEU A 94 -20.29 -4.61 -9.82
C LEU A 94 -20.91 -4.58 -11.22
N THR A 95 -20.07 -4.67 -12.24
CA THR A 95 -20.53 -4.89 -13.60
C THR A 95 -20.98 -6.35 -13.70
N SER A 96 -22.28 -6.56 -13.63
CA SER A 96 -22.92 -7.85 -13.89
C SER A 96 -22.69 -8.24 -15.35
N SER A 97 -21.53 -8.81 -15.66
CA SER A 97 -21.30 -9.49 -16.93
C SER A 97 -21.04 -10.96 -16.62
N LYS A 98 -22.07 -11.63 -16.11
CA LYS A 98 -22.38 -12.98 -16.58
C LYS A 98 -23.30 -12.77 -17.78
N GLU A 99 -22.71 -12.67 -18.97
CA GLU A 99 -23.32 -13.30 -20.14
C GLU A 99 -22.81 -14.74 -20.21
#